data_AF-A0A495IXR5-F1
#
_entry.id   AF-A0A495IXR5-F1
#
_cell.length_a   1.000
_cell.length_b   1.000
_cell.length_c   1.000
_cell.angle_alpha   90.00
_cell.angle_beta   90.00
_cell.angle_gamma   90.00
#
_symmetry.space_group_name_H-M   'P 1'
#
loop_
_entity.id
_entity.type
_entity.pdbx_description
1 polymer ?
#
loop_
_entity_poly.entity_id
_entity_poly.type
_entity_poly.pdbx_seq_one_letter_code
_entity_poly.pdbx_strand_id
1 'polypeptide(L)' 'MERIVLEVDDTVGKIYQSFSKESKQQLSQTISMMVKKMVNDATFADYAKLLDNIGDEALKNGLTPEVLEELLANND' A
#
# COMPACT_ATOMS: atom_id res chain seq x y z
N MET A 1 20.07 -6.21 -12.85
CA MET A 1 19.91 -5.31 -11.69
C MET A 1 19.38 -4.00 -12.23
N GLU A 2 18.24 -3.54 -11.72
CA GLU A 2 17.69 -2.23 -12.08
C GLU A 2 18.36 -1.12 -11.25
N ARG A 3 18.52 0.07 -11.82
CA ARG A 3 19.13 1.22 -11.15
C ARG A 3 18.08 2.28 -10.87
N ILE A 4 17.92 2.61 -9.59
CA ILE A 4 17.09 3.74 -9.13
C ILE A 4 18.03 4.90 -8.78
N VAL A 5 17.67 6.11 -9.19
CA VAL A 5 18.35 7.35 -8.79
C VAL A 5 17.36 8.12 -7.91
N LEU A 6 17.79 8.45 -6.70
CA LEU A 6 17.02 9.23 -5.74
C LEU A 6 17.65 10.61 -5.62
N GLU A 7 16.85 11.64 -5.84
CA GLU A 7 17.25 13.01 -5.53
C GLU A 7 17.10 13.23 -4.02
N VAL A 8 18.18 13.71 -3.39
CA VAL A 8 18.27 13.97 -1.95
C VAL A 8 19.00 15.29 -1.75
N ASP A 9 18.88 15.88 -0.57
CA ASP A 9 19.64 17.09 -0.26
C ASP A 9 21.16 16.83 -0.16
N ASP A 10 21.93 17.91 -0.29
CA ASP A 10 23.40 17.89 -0.26
C ASP A 10 23.98 17.22 0.99
N THR A 11 23.33 17.36 2.14
CA THR A 11 23.84 16.83 3.40
C THR A 11 23.72 15.31 3.39
N VAL A 12 22.55 14.79 3.02
CA VAL A 12 22.30 13.36 2.90
C VAL A 12 23.21 12.73 1.85
N GLY A 13 23.39 13.39 0.70
CA GLY A 13 24.30 12.93 -0.36
C GLY A 13 25.74 12.77 0.13
N LYS A 14 26.27 13.76 0.86
CA LYS A 14 27.63 13.73 1.43
C LYS A 14 27.78 12.63 2.48
N ILE A 15 26.79 12.46 3.35
CA ILE A 15 26.79 11.38 4.35
C ILE A 15 26.81 10.02 3.65
N TYR A 16 25.94 9.81 2.66
CA TYR A 16 25.89 8.56 1.90
C TYR A 16 27.22 8.26 1.21
N GLN A 17 27.91 9.25 0.65
CA GLN A 17 29.22 9.05 0.03
C GLN A 17 30.25 8.48 1.00
N SER A 18 30.22 8.93 2.26
CA SER A 18 31.12 8.46 3.33
C SER A 18 30.85 7.03 3.82
N PHE A 19 29.70 6.45 3.47
CA PHE A 19 29.35 5.10 3.92
C PHE A 19 30.27 4.03 3.31
N SER A 20 30.55 3.01 4.12
CA SER A 20 31.21 1.79 3.67
C SER A 20 30.37 1.07 2.61
N LYS A 21 30.99 0.17 1.85
CA LYS A 21 30.28 -0.66 0.86
C LYS A 21 29.16 -1.47 1.50
N GLU A 22 29.41 -2.02 2.69
CA GLU A 22 28.43 -2.81 3.45
C GLU A 22 27.23 -1.96 3.87
N SER A 23 27.47 -0.77 4.43
CA SER A 23 26.39 0.14 4.83
C SER A 23 25.57 0.62 3.62
N LYS A 24 26.21 0.85 2.47
CA LYS A 24 25.51 1.16 1.21
C LYS A 24 24.63 0.02 0.72
N GLN A 25 25.08 -1.23 0.88
CA GLN A 25 24.30 -2.42 0.54
C GLN A 25 23.10 -2.61 1.48
N GLN A 26 23.30 -2.45 2.79
CA GLN A 26 22.22 -2.51 3.78
C GLN A 26 21.16 -1.45 3.48
N LEU A 27 21.56 -0.20 3.22
CA LEU A 27 20.61 0.86 2.86
C LEU A 27 19.82 0.52 1.59
N SER A 28 20.47 -0.02 0.56
CA SER A 28 19.80 -0.44 -0.68
C SER A 28 18.74 -1.53 -0.43
N GLN A 29 19.03 -2.49 0.46
CA GLN A 29 18.06 -3.52 0.86
C GLN A 29 16.89 -2.91 1.63
N THR A 30 17.14 -1.98 2.55
CA THR A 30 16.10 -1.28 3.30
C THR A 30 15.18 -0.48 2.37
N ILE A 31 15.74 0.31 1.44
CA ILE A 31 14.96 1.07 0.47
C ILE A 31 14.12 0.13 -0.39
N SER A 32 14.70 -0.98 -0.87
CA SER A 32 13.97 -1.97 -1.68
C SER A 32 12.77 -2.57 -0.92
N MET A 33 12.92 -2.84 0.37
CA MET A 33 11.83 -3.34 1.21
C MET A 33 10.76 -2.28 1.45
N MET A 34 11.17 -1.03 1.70
CA MET A 34 10.24 0.09 1.87
C MET A 34 9.40 0.32 0.61
N VAL A 35 10.03 0.34 -0.57
CA VAL A 35 9.31 0.51 -1.85
C VAL A 35 8.28 -0.61 -2.05
N LYS A 36 8.65 -1.88 -1.80
CA LYS A 36 7.71 -3.01 -1.89
C LYS A 36 6.55 -2.87 -0.92
N LYS A 37 6.83 -2.43 0.32
CA LYS A 37 5.79 -2.21 1.32
C LYS A 37 4.84 -1.09 0.90
N MET A 38 5.35 0.04 0.41
CA MET A 38 4.52 1.16 -0.05
C MET A 38 3.57 0.74 -1.17
N VAL A 39 4.01 -0.10 -2.10
CA VAL A 39 3.13 -0.65 -3.16
C VAL A 39 2.03 -1.51 -2.53
N ASN A 40 2.37 -2.43 -1.63
CA ASN A 40 1.38 -3.27 -0.97
C ASN A 40 0.36 -2.45 -0.17
N ASP A 41 0.82 -1.46 0.59
CA ASP A 41 -0.03 -0.60 1.41
C ASP A 41 -0.95 0.27 0.53
N ALA A 42 -0.43 0.80 -0.59
CA ALA A 42 -1.24 1.54 -1.58
C ALA A 42 -2.32 0.64 -2.20
N THR A 43 -1.96 -0.59 -2.62
CA THR A 43 -2.94 -1.53 -3.17
C THR A 43 -4.02 -1.93 -2.18
N PHE A 44 -3.66 -2.06 -0.89
CA PHE A 44 -4.63 -2.34 0.16
C PHE A 44 -5.57 -1.16 0.38
N ALA A 45 -5.05 0.08 0.41
CA ALA A 45 -5.87 1.27 0.54
C ALA A 45 -6.85 1.44 -0.64
N ASP A 46 -6.41 1.13 -1.86
CA ASP A 46 -7.26 1.18 -3.05
C ASP A 46 -8.32 0.08 -3.04
N TYR A 47 -7.98 -1.13 -2.59
CA TYR A 47 -8.94 -2.22 -2.42
C TYR A 47 -9.98 -1.90 -1.32
N ALA A 48 -9.56 -1.33 -0.19
CA ALA A 48 -10.48 -0.90 0.86
C ALA A 48 -11.46 0.16 0.34
N LYS A 49 -10.98 1.16 -0.40
CA LYS A 49 -11.85 2.16 -1.04
C LYS A 49 -12.83 1.54 -2.03
N LEU A 50 -12.41 0.53 -2.80
CA LEU A 50 -13.30 -0.19 -3.70
C LEU A 50 -14.42 -0.89 -2.91
N LEU A 51 -14.10 -1.56 -1.81
CA LEU A 51 -15.09 -2.21 -0.95
C LEU A 51 -16.05 -1.21 -0.31
N ASP A 52 -15.56 -0.08 0.19
CA ASP A 52 -16.39 0.98 0.75
C ASP A 52 -17.37 1.52 -0.30
N ASN A 53 -16.91 1.76 -1.53
CA ASN A 53 -17.76 2.23 -2.62
C ASN A 53 -18.85 1.20 -2.99
N ILE A 54 -18.52 -0.09 -3.01
CA ILE A 54 -19.48 -1.17 -3.27
C ILE A 54 -20.52 -1.22 -2.14
N GLY A 55 -20.09 -1.11 -0.88
CA GLY A 55 -20.99 -1.07 0.27
C GLY A 55 -21.94 0.14 0.22
N ASP A 56 -21.41 1.32 -0.07
CA ASP A 56 -22.20 2.55 -0.22
C ASP A 56 -23.21 2.45 -1.37
N GLU A 57 -22.82 1.84 -2.50
CA GLU A 57 -23.72 1.60 -3.64
C GLU A 57 -24.80 0.57 -3.30
N ALA A 58 -24.46 -0.50 -2.59
CA ALA A 58 -25.42 -1.49 -2.12
C ALA A 58 -26.45 -0.88 -1.15
N LEU A 59 -26.00 -0.06 -0.19
CA LEU A 59 -26.87 0.69 0.72
C LEU A 59 -27.79 1.66 -0.05
N LYS A 60 -27.24 2.41 -1.02
CA LYS A 60 -28.04 3.31 -1.89
C LYS A 60 -29.10 2.56 -2.70
N ASN A 61 -28.80 1.34 -3.11
CA ASN A 61 -29.72 0.47 -3.83
C ASN A 61 -30.72 -0.26 -2.90
N GLY A 62 -30.71 0.05 -1.60
CA GLY A 62 -31.68 -0.48 -0.63
C GLY A 62 -31.27 -1.80 0.02
N LEU A 63 -30.03 -2.27 -0.18
CA LEU A 63 -29.49 -3.41 0.55
C LEU A 63 -29.07 -2.93 1.95
N THR A 64 -30.02 -2.83 2.86
CA THR A 64 -29.75 -2.55 4.28
C THR A 64 -29.31 -3.83 5.00
N PRO A 65 -28.67 -3.74 6.17
CA PRO A 65 -28.26 -4.91 6.95
C PRO A 65 -29.39 -5.92 7.18
N GLU A 66 -30.61 -5.42 7.41
CA GLU A 66 -31.81 -6.23 7.63
C GLU A 66 -32.23 -6.98 6.36
N VAL A 67 -32.19 -6.32 5.20
CA VAL A 67 -32.49 -6.93 3.89
C VAL A 67 -31.41 -7.95 3.51
N LEU A 68 -30.15 -7.68 3.84
CA LEU A 68 -29.06 -8.63 3.62
C LEU A 68 -29.24 -9.89 4.46
N GLU A 69 -29.61 -9.76 5.74
CA GLU A 69 -29.92 -10.90 6.61
C GLU A 69 -31.09 -11.73 6.08
N GLU A 70 -32.16 -11.09 5.61
CA GLU A 70 -33.30 -11.79 5.00
C GLU A 70 -32.90 -12.55 3.71
N LEU A 71 -32.04 -11.97 2.86
CA LEU A 71 -31.57 -12.62 1.63
C LEU A 71 -30.63 -13.80 1.89
N LEU A 72 -29.80 -13.71 2.93
CA LEU A 72 -28.89 -14.78 3.32
C LEU A 72 -29.65 -15.94 4.00
N ALA A 73 -30.63 -15.63 4.87
CA ALA A 73 -31.46 -16.64 5.53
C ALA A 73 -32.38 -17.41 4.57
N ASN A 74 -32.71 -16.84 3.42
CA ASN A 74 -33.52 -17.49 2.38
C ASN A 74 -32.71 -18.31 1.35
N ASN A 75 -31.37 -18.31 1.44
CA ASN A 75 -30.48 -19.08 0.56
C ASN A 75 -29.85 -20.31 1.25
N ASP A 76 -30.27 -20.63 2.47
CA ASP A 76 -30.04 -21.90 3.18
C ASP A 76 -31.32 -22.77 3.15
#